data_AF-A0A956U453-F1
#
_entry.id   AF-A0A956U453-F1
#
_cell.length_a   1.000
_cell.length_b   1.000
_cell.length_c   1.000
_cell.angle_alpha   90.00
_cell.angle_beta   90.00
_cell.angle_gamma   90.00
#
_symmetry.space_group_name_H-M   'P 1'
#
loop_
_entity.id
_entity.type
_entity.pdbx_description
1 polymer ?
#
loop_
_entity_poly.entity_id
_entity_poly.type
_entity_poly.pdbx_seq_one_letter_code
_entity_poly.pdbx_strand_id
1 'polypeptide(L)'
;MGKFTSANYPELLGVTAVCQISDEEIWQNLLSPITRALLGPVVRVRPPVVLETVEGLFPGDQATNLNDHKLYGGRDGFVRNPYVCNVYDMANGLVVIKRDGVKFEVFCWYGNVQKGSGEMIFKAALRDRRYDGSARANDSALLDYPYSDPVFHQPLSQELKSVELSIYAYLPGTRISQVAGDTEYERFVQQPFKFIRDPDQFLKNFDKAWKSNRAPGQYAVPIHDVSGYVLRGFKKLARKAGYDLLEMAPSHYHVARWGIQGGYRFSYRVQENAFDAIKDGIDRLKRRGIVLSRVQQSWVPVLQSLPEDKIPENLSLGGPVWPQNNIDDQCLWLYKPVSCKAHGFVPEGYEIDLSAKSGSVLDLGD
;
A
#
# COMPACT_ATOMS: atom_id res chain seq x y z
N MET A 1 0.39 30.47 -42.81
CA MET A 1 1.46 29.75 -42.08
C MET A 1 0.81 28.81 -41.08
N GLY A 2 1.06 27.49 -41.19
CA GLY A 2 0.68 26.57 -40.13
C GLY A 2 1.50 26.87 -38.87
N LYS A 3 0.85 26.92 -37.70
CA LYS A 3 1.57 27.03 -36.43
C LYS A 3 2.18 25.67 -36.10
N PHE A 4 3.44 25.64 -35.69
CA PHE A 4 4.02 24.44 -35.10
C PHE A 4 3.22 24.04 -33.86
N THR A 5 2.81 22.78 -33.77
CA THR A 5 2.16 22.22 -32.59
C THR A 5 3.23 21.96 -31.52
N SER A 6 3.04 22.51 -30.32
CA SER A 6 3.85 22.17 -29.16
C SER A 6 3.48 20.77 -28.68
N ALA A 7 4.38 19.80 -28.82
CA ALA A 7 4.21 18.47 -28.25
C ALA A 7 4.47 18.50 -26.74
N ASN A 8 3.61 17.83 -25.96
CA ASN A 8 3.88 17.58 -24.54
C ASN A 8 4.81 16.36 -24.41
N TYR A 9 6.11 16.60 -24.62
CA TYR A 9 7.13 15.53 -24.61
C TYR A 9 7.16 14.71 -23.32
N PRO A 10 7.03 15.29 -22.10
CA PRO A 10 6.91 14.48 -20.88
C PRO A 10 5.79 13.45 -20.96
N GLU A 11 4.59 13.86 -21.38
CA GLU A 11 3.45 12.95 -21.53
C GLU A 11 3.71 11.89 -22.62
N LEU A 12 4.35 12.27 -23.73
CA LEU A 12 4.74 11.33 -24.80
C LEU A 12 5.77 10.30 -24.33
N LEU A 13 6.65 10.67 -23.40
CA LEU A 13 7.63 9.79 -22.75
C LEU A 13 7.03 9.02 -21.57
N GLY A 14 5.73 9.17 -21.29
CA GLY A 14 5.05 8.49 -20.20
C GLY A 14 5.35 9.06 -18.81
N VAL A 15 5.91 10.27 -18.72
CA VAL A 15 6.16 10.96 -17.45
C VAL A 15 4.90 11.70 -17.00
N THR A 16 4.32 11.23 -15.91
CA THR A 16 3.06 11.69 -15.34
C THR A 16 3.25 12.88 -14.39
N ALA A 17 2.15 13.59 -14.09
CA ALA A 17 2.16 14.74 -13.20
C ALA A 17 2.54 14.39 -11.74
N VAL A 18 2.26 13.17 -11.28
CA VAL A 18 2.72 12.66 -9.99
C VAL A 18 4.25 12.74 -9.87
N CYS A 19 4.96 12.39 -10.94
CA CYS A 19 6.43 12.36 -10.94
C CYS A 19 7.06 13.76 -11.00
N GLN A 20 6.25 14.79 -11.29
CA GLN A 20 6.67 16.19 -11.27
C GLN A 20 6.51 16.84 -9.88
N ILE A 21 5.96 16.13 -8.88
CA ILE A 21 5.86 16.63 -7.51
C ILE A 21 7.26 16.76 -6.91
N SER A 22 7.57 17.94 -6.39
CA SER A 22 8.90 18.26 -5.87
C SER A 22 9.22 17.54 -4.55
N ASP A 23 10.51 17.32 -4.28
CA ASP A 23 10.98 16.71 -3.04
C ASP A 23 10.60 17.54 -1.81
N GLU A 24 10.62 18.87 -1.93
CA GLU A 24 10.19 19.79 -0.87
C GLU A 24 8.71 19.59 -0.53
N GLU A 25 7.86 19.42 -1.52
CA GLU A 25 6.44 19.17 -1.30
C GLU A 25 6.18 17.83 -0.64
N ILE A 26 6.93 16.79 -1.02
CA ILE A 26 6.88 15.47 -0.37
C ILE A 26 7.29 15.62 1.11
N TRP A 27 8.42 16.26 1.37
CA TRP A 27 8.94 16.49 2.73
C TRP A 27 7.96 17.29 3.60
N GLN A 28 7.33 18.32 3.06
CA GLN A 28 6.42 19.18 3.81
C GLN A 28 5.07 18.52 4.06
N ASN A 29 4.53 17.79 3.08
CA ASN A 29 3.13 17.37 3.11
C ASN A 29 2.94 15.88 3.45
N LEU A 30 3.91 15.00 3.20
CA LEU A 30 3.78 13.56 3.48
C LEU A 30 4.51 13.13 4.75
N LEU A 31 5.70 13.65 5.01
CA LEU A 31 6.45 13.27 6.21
C LEU A 31 5.85 13.96 7.44
N SER A 32 5.40 13.17 8.41
CA SER A 32 4.81 13.68 9.63
C SER A 32 5.83 14.44 10.49
N PRO A 33 5.39 15.32 11.39
CA PRO A 33 6.27 15.95 12.37
C PRO A 33 7.20 14.96 13.10
N ILE A 34 6.67 13.82 13.56
CA ILE A 34 7.50 12.82 14.27
C ILE A 34 8.49 12.14 13.32
N THR A 35 8.09 11.78 12.10
CA THR A 35 9.04 11.19 11.13
C THR A 35 10.20 12.15 10.87
N ARG A 36 9.93 13.44 10.67
CA ARG A 36 10.98 14.46 10.49
C ARG A 36 11.85 14.64 11.73
N ALA A 37 11.24 14.64 12.92
CA ALA A 37 11.97 14.74 14.19
C ALA A 37 12.91 13.55 14.43
N LEU A 38 12.48 12.33 14.10
CA LEU A 38 13.31 11.13 14.18
C LEU A 38 14.53 11.23 13.26
N LEU A 39 14.34 11.68 12.01
CA LEU A 39 15.42 11.80 11.02
C LEU A 39 16.39 12.95 11.32
N GLY A 40 15.90 14.03 11.94
CA GLY A 40 16.67 15.25 12.19
C GLY A 40 16.83 16.12 10.93
N PRO A 41 17.68 17.15 10.98
CA PRO A 41 17.92 18.05 9.85
C PRO A 41 18.68 17.38 8.69
N VAL A 42 18.55 17.93 7.49
CA VAL A 42 19.37 17.56 6.33
C VAL A 42 20.80 18.01 6.58
N VAL A 43 21.75 17.07 6.47
CA VAL A 43 23.19 17.31 6.60
C VAL A 43 23.84 17.46 5.23
N ARG A 44 23.41 16.66 4.24
CA ARG A 44 23.95 16.70 2.88
C ARG A 44 22.88 16.32 1.87
N VAL A 45 22.84 17.06 0.76
CA VAL A 45 22.05 16.71 -0.42
C VAL A 45 22.98 16.04 -1.42
N ARG A 46 22.69 14.81 -1.84
CA ARG A 46 23.47 14.13 -2.88
C ARG A 46 22.95 14.54 -4.26
N PRO A 47 23.80 14.56 -5.31
CA PRO A 47 23.33 14.73 -6.68
C PRO A 47 22.31 13.64 -7.04
N PRO A 48 21.25 13.97 -7.81
CA PRO A 48 20.35 12.98 -8.39
C PRO A 48 21.11 11.94 -9.22
N VAL A 49 20.70 10.68 -9.13
CA VAL A 49 21.27 9.58 -9.91
C VAL A 49 20.17 8.89 -10.70
N VAL A 50 20.44 8.57 -11.97
CA VAL A 50 19.59 7.70 -12.79
C VAL A 50 20.08 6.27 -12.62
N LEU A 51 19.16 5.35 -12.31
CA LEU A 51 19.46 3.95 -12.09
C LEU A 51 18.72 3.08 -13.10
N GLU A 52 19.44 2.08 -13.62
CA GLU A 52 18.94 1.09 -14.57
C GLU A 52 18.97 -0.33 -13.98
N THR A 53 19.13 -0.45 -12.66
CA THR A 53 19.30 -1.72 -11.93
C THR A 53 18.35 -1.87 -10.74
N VAL A 54 18.14 -3.12 -10.32
CA VAL A 54 17.34 -3.49 -9.15
C VAL A 54 18.07 -3.31 -7.81
N GLU A 55 19.41 -3.30 -7.78
CA GLU A 55 20.19 -3.34 -6.53
C GLU A 55 20.17 -2.06 -5.68
N GLY A 56 19.64 -0.95 -6.21
CA GLY A 56 19.56 0.33 -5.49
C GLY A 56 20.93 0.94 -5.17
N LEU A 57 20.97 1.88 -4.22
CA LEU A 57 22.20 2.57 -3.81
C LEU A 57 22.90 1.97 -2.58
N PHE A 58 22.20 1.13 -1.81
CA PHE A 58 22.70 0.48 -0.60
C PHE A 58 21.84 -0.74 -0.25
N PRO A 59 22.33 -1.67 0.61
CA PRO A 59 21.55 -2.84 1.01
C PRO A 59 20.19 -2.47 1.60
N GLY A 60 19.10 -3.01 1.04
CA GLY A 60 17.73 -2.69 1.44
C GLY A 60 17.04 -1.63 0.57
N ASP A 61 17.78 -0.95 -0.31
CA ASP A 61 17.26 0.05 -1.25
C ASP A 61 16.85 -0.54 -2.60
N GLN A 62 16.49 -1.81 -2.67
CA GLN A 62 16.20 -2.45 -3.95
C GLN A 62 14.96 -1.86 -4.63
N ALA A 63 14.99 -1.83 -5.95
CA ALA A 63 13.84 -1.61 -6.80
C ALA A 63 13.19 -2.95 -7.18
N THR A 64 11.95 -2.93 -7.63
CA THR A 64 11.21 -4.12 -8.07
C THR A 64 11.07 -4.10 -9.58
N ASN A 65 11.27 -5.26 -10.22
CA ASN A 65 10.98 -5.42 -11.64
C ASN A 65 9.99 -6.57 -11.83
N LEU A 66 8.70 -6.28 -11.64
CA LEU A 66 7.63 -7.30 -11.67
C LEU A 66 7.18 -7.69 -13.07
N ASN A 67 7.78 -7.10 -14.11
CA ASN A 67 7.38 -7.36 -15.49
C ASN A 67 8.20 -8.47 -16.17
N ASP A 68 9.23 -9.01 -15.51
CA ASP A 68 10.17 -10.01 -16.06
C ASP A 68 10.72 -9.66 -17.47
N HIS A 69 10.57 -8.41 -17.91
CA HIS A 69 10.97 -7.97 -19.24
C HIS A 69 12.47 -7.76 -19.23
N LYS A 70 13.20 -8.84 -19.52
CA LYS A 70 14.65 -8.84 -19.65
C LYS A 70 15.08 -7.85 -20.74
N LEU A 71 15.78 -6.78 -20.34
CA LEU A 71 16.43 -5.88 -21.28
C LEU A 71 17.72 -6.49 -21.86
N TYR A 72 18.29 -5.85 -22.87
CA TYR A 72 19.64 -6.13 -23.37
C TYR A 72 19.92 -7.59 -23.76
N GLY A 73 18.97 -8.23 -24.45
CA GLY A 73 19.15 -9.60 -24.95
C GLY A 73 19.02 -10.67 -23.87
N GLY A 74 18.18 -10.46 -22.85
CA GLY A 74 17.89 -11.48 -21.85
C GLY A 74 18.69 -11.35 -20.55
N ARG A 75 19.27 -10.18 -20.25
CA ARG A 75 20.05 -9.98 -19.02
C ARG A 75 19.15 -9.68 -17.82
N ASP A 76 19.43 -10.35 -16.73
CA ASP A 76 18.79 -10.14 -15.43
C ASP A 76 19.47 -8.98 -14.66
N GLY A 77 18.82 -8.46 -13.62
CA GLY A 77 19.37 -7.41 -12.75
C GLY A 77 19.19 -5.97 -13.24
N PHE A 78 18.53 -5.78 -14.38
CA PHE A 78 18.20 -4.46 -14.95
C PHE A 78 16.69 -4.18 -14.87
N VAL A 79 16.34 -2.90 -14.75
CA VAL A 79 14.95 -2.45 -14.85
C VAL A 79 14.62 -2.00 -16.27
N ARG A 80 13.41 -2.28 -16.74
CA ARG A 80 12.98 -1.89 -18.10
C ARG A 80 12.99 -0.37 -18.30
N ASN A 81 12.49 0.35 -17.31
CA ASN A 81 12.42 1.81 -17.31
C ASN A 81 13.36 2.34 -16.23
N PRO A 82 14.35 3.17 -16.57
CA PRO A 82 15.20 3.81 -15.59
C PRO A 82 14.40 4.65 -14.60
N TYR A 83 14.90 4.77 -13.39
CA TYR A 83 14.31 5.61 -12.35
C TYR A 83 15.35 6.58 -11.79
N VAL A 84 14.87 7.73 -11.33
CA VAL A 84 15.69 8.74 -10.66
C VAL A 84 15.65 8.50 -9.17
N CYS A 85 16.81 8.60 -8.52
CA CYS A 85 16.96 8.49 -7.08
C CYS A 85 17.60 9.76 -6.52
N ASN A 86 16.89 10.43 -5.61
CA ASN A 86 17.36 11.58 -4.85
C ASN A 86 17.63 11.14 -3.40
N VAL A 87 18.82 11.44 -2.89
CA VAL A 87 19.23 11.03 -1.54
C VAL A 87 19.61 12.24 -0.70
N TYR A 88 19.02 12.31 0.49
CA TYR A 88 19.29 13.30 1.51
C TYR A 88 19.88 12.59 2.72
N ASP A 89 21.12 12.92 3.06
CA ASP A 89 21.70 12.47 4.32
C ASP A 89 21.13 13.32 5.44
N MET A 90 20.49 12.67 6.41
CA MET A 90 19.89 13.29 7.58
C MET A 90 20.78 13.07 8.79
N ALA A 91 20.61 13.87 9.85
CA ALA A 91 21.41 13.72 11.07
C ALA A 91 21.35 12.30 11.66
N ASN A 92 20.19 11.65 11.59
CA ASN A 92 19.93 10.34 12.18
C ASN A 92 19.60 9.24 11.16
N GLY A 93 19.88 9.46 9.87
CA GLY A 93 19.44 8.51 8.84
C GLY A 93 19.49 9.05 7.41
N LEU A 94 18.62 8.54 6.54
CA LEU A 94 18.48 8.96 5.15
C LEU A 94 17.02 9.22 4.77
N VAL A 95 16.80 10.16 3.87
CA VAL A 95 15.59 10.21 3.03
C VAL A 95 15.99 9.86 1.61
N VAL A 96 15.30 8.90 1.01
CA VAL A 96 15.48 8.49 -0.38
C VAL A 96 14.16 8.71 -1.10
N ILE A 97 14.18 9.48 -2.18
CA ILE A 97 13.00 9.72 -3.02
C ILE A 97 13.30 9.18 -4.41
N LYS A 98 12.55 8.15 -4.80
CA LYS A 98 12.63 7.51 -6.12
C LYS A 98 11.47 7.93 -6.99
N ARG A 99 11.72 8.08 -8.29
CA ARG A 99 10.70 8.40 -9.29
C ARG A 99 10.96 7.64 -10.57
N ASP A 100 9.92 7.08 -11.16
CA ASP A 100 9.92 6.67 -12.56
C ASP A 100 8.95 7.55 -13.36
N GLY A 101 8.39 7.04 -14.46
CA GLY A 101 7.42 7.78 -15.27
C GLY A 101 6.04 7.90 -14.61
N VAL A 102 5.65 6.99 -13.73
CA VAL A 102 4.27 6.85 -13.25
C VAL A 102 4.13 6.87 -11.73
N LYS A 103 5.21 6.65 -10.97
CA LYS A 103 5.22 6.59 -9.52
C LYS A 103 6.36 7.43 -8.94
N PHE A 104 6.10 8.09 -7.81
CA PHE A 104 7.16 8.42 -6.86
C PHE A 104 6.99 7.62 -5.58
N GLU A 105 8.11 7.39 -4.92
CA GLU A 105 8.16 6.74 -3.62
C GLU A 105 9.22 7.37 -2.73
N VAL A 106 8.84 7.70 -1.50
CA VAL A 106 9.75 8.21 -0.47
C VAL A 106 9.96 7.16 0.61
N PHE A 107 11.22 6.90 0.92
CA PHE A 107 11.68 6.02 1.98
C PHE A 107 12.46 6.85 2.99
N CYS A 108 12.14 6.68 4.27
CA CYS A 108 12.94 7.23 5.35
C CYS A 108 13.57 6.10 6.15
N TRP A 109 14.89 6.13 6.22
CA TRP A 109 15.70 5.16 6.94
C TRP A 109 16.29 5.81 8.18
N TYR A 110 16.16 5.17 9.33
CA TYR A 110 16.74 5.60 10.60
C TYR A 110 17.96 4.75 10.96
N GLY A 111 18.97 5.36 11.57
CA GLY A 111 20.21 4.68 11.95
C GLY A 111 21.28 4.73 10.85
N ASN A 112 22.33 3.93 11.01
CA ASN A 112 23.48 3.97 10.10
C ASN A 112 23.29 3.02 8.91
N VAL A 113 22.62 3.54 7.88
CA VAL A 113 22.34 2.84 6.62
C VAL A 113 23.62 2.37 5.93
N GLN A 114 24.65 3.22 5.89
CA GLN A 114 25.92 2.91 5.23
C GLN A 114 26.69 1.77 5.90
N LYS A 115 26.41 1.51 7.19
CA LYS A 115 26.97 0.37 7.94
C LYS A 115 26.02 -0.83 8.03
N GLY A 116 24.94 -0.86 7.25
CA GLY A 116 23.97 -1.96 7.23
C GLY A 116 23.06 -2.05 8.47
N SER A 117 23.03 -1.02 9.30
CA SER A 117 22.20 -0.95 10.53
C SER A 117 21.00 -0.01 10.39
N GLY A 118 20.66 0.37 9.15
CA GLY A 118 19.52 1.22 8.86
C GLY A 118 18.20 0.47 8.93
N GLU A 119 17.18 1.09 9.50
CA GLU A 119 15.81 0.58 9.53
C GLU A 119 14.88 1.52 8.77
N MET A 120 14.10 1.00 7.81
CA MET A 120 13.08 1.79 7.13
C MET A 120 11.92 2.08 8.10
N ILE A 121 11.80 3.32 8.53
CA ILE A 121 10.77 3.78 9.48
C ILE A 121 9.55 4.38 8.80
N PHE A 122 9.66 4.75 7.52
CA PHE A 122 8.58 5.37 6.78
C PHE A 122 8.70 5.10 5.28
N LYS A 123 7.57 4.80 4.64
CA LYS A 123 7.41 4.68 3.19
C LYS A 123 6.11 5.35 2.78
N ALA A 124 6.15 6.23 1.78
CA ALA A 124 4.94 6.81 1.18
C ALA A 124 5.08 6.90 -0.34
N ALA A 125 4.00 6.67 -1.07
CA ALA A 125 4.00 6.73 -2.53
C ALA A 125 2.72 7.32 -3.10
N LEU A 126 2.83 7.91 -4.29
CA LEU A 126 1.70 8.12 -5.20
C LEU A 126 2.03 7.48 -6.55
N ARG A 127 1.06 6.79 -7.14
CA ARG A 127 1.18 6.11 -8.43
C ARG A 127 0.00 6.45 -9.34
N ASP A 128 0.29 6.96 -10.53
CA ASP A 128 -0.73 7.20 -11.56
C ASP A 128 -1.33 5.86 -12.03
N ARG A 129 -2.66 5.76 -11.98
CA ARG A 129 -3.38 4.51 -12.26
C ARG A 129 -3.81 4.34 -13.71
N ARG A 130 -3.47 5.27 -14.62
CA ARG A 130 -4.01 5.29 -16.00
C ARG A 130 -3.79 4.02 -16.83
N TYR A 131 -2.80 3.21 -16.47
CA TYR A 131 -2.44 1.99 -17.20
C TYR A 131 -2.93 0.72 -16.52
N ASP A 132 -3.53 0.81 -15.33
CA ASP A 132 -3.97 -0.35 -14.56
C ASP A 132 -4.92 -1.24 -15.38
N GLY A 133 -4.85 -2.55 -15.14
CA GLY A 133 -5.59 -3.53 -15.92
C GLY A 133 -5.01 -3.76 -17.31
N SER A 134 -3.77 -3.32 -17.57
CA SER A 134 -3.03 -3.63 -18.79
C SER A 134 -1.60 -4.04 -18.46
N ALA A 135 -0.93 -4.72 -19.40
CA ALA A 135 0.49 -5.07 -19.27
C ALA A 135 1.37 -3.84 -18.96
N ARG A 136 0.98 -2.65 -19.44
CA ARG A 136 1.71 -1.39 -19.23
C ARG A 136 1.66 -0.91 -17.78
N ALA A 137 0.72 -1.38 -16.96
CA ALA A 137 0.71 -1.10 -15.52
C ALA A 137 1.97 -1.64 -14.83
N ASN A 138 2.56 -2.71 -15.37
CA ASN A 138 3.77 -3.34 -14.84
C ASN A 138 5.06 -2.69 -15.37
N ASP A 139 4.97 -1.66 -16.23
CA ASP A 139 6.12 -0.92 -16.77
C ASP A 139 6.64 0.15 -15.78
N SER A 140 6.78 -0.22 -14.50
CA SER A 140 7.31 0.63 -13.43
C SER A 140 8.36 -0.13 -12.62
N ALA A 141 9.48 0.54 -12.31
CA ALA A 141 10.58 0.00 -11.51
C ALA A 141 10.30 0.06 -9.99
N LEU A 142 9.15 0.62 -9.62
CA LEU A 142 8.82 0.95 -8.24
C LEU A 142 7.55 0.22 -7.76
N LEU A 143 7.15 -0.87 -8.42
CA LEU A 143 5.87 -1.54 -8.12
C LEU A 143 5.89 -2.37 -6.84
N ASP A 144 4.81 -2.32 -6.08
CA ASP A 144 4.66 -3.13 -4.88
C ASP A 144 4.17 -4.55 -5.18
N TYR A 145 3.33 -4.69 -6.22
CA TYR A 145 2.73 -5.93 -6.72
C TYR A 145 2.28 -5.71 -8.19
N PRO A 146 1.91 -6.76 -8.94
CA PRO A 146 1.42 -6.61 -10.31
C PRO A 146 0.08 -5.88 -10.38
N TYR A 147 -0.13 -5.03 -11.39
CA TYR A 147 -1.37 -4.25 -11.59
C TYR A 147 -2.01 -4.50 -12.97
N SER A 148 -1.59 -5.57 -13.66
CA SER A 148 -2.00 -5.84 -15.04
C SER A 148 -3.35 -6.53 -15.17
N ASP A 149 -3.92 -7.08 -14.10
CA ASP A 149 -5.22 -7.76 -14.16
C ASP A 149 -6.37 -6.76 -14.45
N PRO A 150 -7.10 -6.92 -15.58
CA PRO A 150 -8.14 -5.99 -16.01
C PRO A 150 -9.42 -6.06 -15.17
N VAL A 151 -9.60 -7.11 -14.36
CA VAL A 151 -10.76 -7.27 -13.47
C VAL A 151 -10.51 -6.56 -12.15
N PHE A 152 -9.33 -6.76 -11.55
CA PHE A 152 -9.08 -6.28 -10.18
C PHE A 152 -8.46 -4.89 -10.11
N HIS A 153 -7.76 -4.44 -11.15
CA HIS A 153 -7.03 -3.16 -11.10
C HIS A 153 -7.58 -2.09 -12.01
N GLN A 154 -8.59 -2.34 -12.85
CA GLN A 154 -9.10 -1.35 -13.80
C GLN A 154 -9.34 0.05 -13.15
N PRO A 155 -9.00 1.15 -13.83
CA PRO A 155 -9.29 2.49 -13.37
C PRO A 155 -10.80 2.69 -13.20
N LEU A 156 -11.21 3.47 -12.20
CA LEU A 156 -12.63 3.71 -11.90
C LEU A 156 -13.35 4.55 -12.96
N SER A 157 -12.61 5.26 -13.80
CA SER A 157 -13.15 6.14 -14.83
C SER A 157 -12.16 6.29 -15.97
N GLN A 158 -12.67 6.39 -17.19
CA GLN A 158 -11.88 6.75 -18.38
C GLN A 158 -11.68 8.28 -18.50
N GLU A 159 -12.46 9.08 -17.79
CA GLU A 159 -12.44 10.55 -17.89
C GLU A 159 -11.76 11.25 -16.71
N LEU A 160 -11.79 10.62 -15.53
CA LEU A 160 -11.23 11.16 -14.30
C LEU A 160 -9.82 10.59 -14.08
N LYS A 161 -8.87 11.46 -13.72
CA LYS A 161 -7.51 11.05 -13.43
C LYS A 161 -7.41 10.47 -12.02
N SER A 162 -6.93 9.24 -11.94
CA SER A 162 -6.76 8.49 -10.70
C SER A 162 -5.30 8.35 -10.27
N VAL A 163 -5.07 8.46 -8.97
CA VAL A 163 -3.79 8.17 -8.34
C VAL A 163 -3.99 7.30 -7.09
N GLU A 164 -3.17 6.27 -6.96
CA GLU A 164 -3.12 5.39 -5.78
C GLU A 164 -2.12 5.92 -4.77
N LEU A 165 -2.46 5.87 -3.48
CA LEU A 165 -1.52 6.10 -2.38
C LEU A 165 -1.13 4.81 -1.67
N SER A 166 0.12 4.77 -1.22
CA SER A 166 0.65 3.73 -0.33
C SER A 166 1.36 4.37 0.85
N ILE A 167 1.24 3.80 2.06
CA ILE A 167 1.86 4.33 3.28
C ILE A 167 2.21 3.22 4.28
N TYR A 168 3.41 3.30 4.85
CA TYR A 168 3.86 2.48 5.97
C TYR A 168 4.69 3.36 6.91
N ALA A 169 4.50 3.24 8.22
CA ALA A 169 5.27 4.06 9.16
C ALA A 169 5.38 3.40 10.53
N TYR A 170 6.61 3.14 10.97
CA TYR A 170 6.93 2.44 12.21
C TYR A 170 8.05 3.13 12.99
N LEU A 171 7.99 3.07 14.33
CA LEU A 171 9.05 3.54 15.20
C LEU A 171 10.27 2.61 15.09
N PRO A 172 11.49 3.18 15.01
CA PRO A 172 12.72 2.38 14.92
C PRO A 172 12.94 1.53 16.16
N GLY A 173 13.53 0.35 16.01
CA GLY A 173 13.88 -0.54 17.12
C GLY A 173 12.68 -1.24 17.76
N THR A 174 11.50 -1.17 17.15
CA THR A 174 10.25 -1.70 17.73
C THR A 174 9.66 -2.89 16.98
N ARG A 175 10.40 -3.45 16.03
CA ARG A 175 10.01 -4.69 15.34
C ARG A 175 9.89 -5.83 16.33
N ILE A 176 8.94 -6.74 16.08
CA ILE A 176 8.72 -7.91 16.92
C ILE A 176 10.01 -8.74 17.08
N SER A 177 10.74 -8.98 15.98
CA SER A 177 12.01 -9.71 15.99
C SER A 177 13.09 -9.01 16.81
N GLN A 178 13.15 -7.69 16.81
CA GLN A 178 14.12 -6.91 17.60
C GLN A 178 13.80 -6.92 19.10
N VAL A 179 12.52 -6.81 19.46
CA VAL A 179 12.10 -6.70 20.87
C VAL A 179 11.95 -8.06 21.54
N ALA A 180 11.48 -9.07 20.80
CA ALA A 180 11.12 -10.38 21.35
C ALA A 180 11.89 -11.56 20.74
N GLY A 181 12.71 -11.34 19.70
CA GLY A 181 13.43 -12.41 19.01
C GLY A 181 12.55 -13.35 18.16
N ASP A 182 11.25 -13.07 18.02
CA ASP A 182 10.28 -13.97 17.38
C ASP A 182 10.04 -13.61 15.90
N THR A 183 10.89 -14.14 15.03
CA THR A 183 10.82 -13.90 13.57
C THR A 183 9.63 -14.57 12.90
N GLU A 184 9.14 -15.70 13.43
CA GLU A 184 7.95 -16.38 12.92
C GLU A 184 6.70 -15.55 13.22
N TYR A 185 6.56 -15.10 14.47
CA TYR A 185 5.45 -14.25 14.86
C TYR A 185 5.48 -12.90 14.13
N GLU A 186 6.66 -12.33 13.89
CA GLU A 186 6.80 -11.14 13.06
C GLU A 186 6.24 -11.36 11.64
N ARG A 187 6.64 -12.46 10.98
CA ARG A 187 6.13 -12.83 9.64
C ARG A 187 4.63 -13.03 9.64
N PHE A 188 4.09 -13.65 10.68
CA PHE A 188 2.64 -13.81 10.86
C PHE A 188 1.92 -12.48 10.98
N VAL A 189 2.42 -11.56 11.82
CA VAL A 189 1.80 -10.23 11.97
C VAL A 189 1.91 -9.45 10.66
N GLN A 190 3.04 -9.53 9.95
CA GLN A 190 3.24 -8.83 8.68
C GLN A 190 2.26 -9.28 7.58
N GLN A 191 2.04 -10.60 7.43
CA GLN A 191 1.17 -11.13 6.38
C GLN A 191 0.46 -12.42 6.85
N PRO A 192 -0.59 -12.30 7.68
CA PRO A 192 -1.22 -13.46 8.32
C PRO A 192 -1.91 -14.41 7.33
N PHE A 193 -2.35 -13.91 6.18
CA PHE A 193 -3.00 -14.73 5.14
C PHE A 193 -2.08 -15.82 4.59
N LYS A 194 -0.74 -15.65 4.65
CA LYS A 194 0.22 -16.69 4.22
C LYS A 194 0.19 -17.94 5.10
N PHE A 195 -0.41 -17.85 6.28
CA PHE A 195 -0.50 -18.93 7.25
C PHE A 195 -1.84 -19.69 7.17
N ILE A 196 -2.79 -19.27 6.33
CA ILE A 196 -4.13 -19.92 6.26
C ILE A 196 -4.04 -21.40 5.86
N ARG A 197 -3.04 -21.75 5.04
CA ARG A 197 -2.80 -23.14 4.61
C ARG A 197 -2.28 -24.04 5.74
N ASP A 198 -1.88 -23.46 6.87
CA ASP A 198 -1.50 -24.17 8.09
C ASP A 198 -2.31 -23.60 9.28
N PRO A 199 -3.58 -24.03 9.44
CA PRO A 199 -4.47 -23.49 10.46
C PRO A 199 -3.92 -23.61 11.89
N ASP A 200 -3.17 -24.66 12.19
CA ASP A 200 -2.65 -24.90 13.54
C ASP A 200 -1.51 -23.90 13.85
N GLN A 201 -0.60 -23.67 12.89
CA GLN A 201 0.43 -22.64 13.02
C GLN A 201 -0.15 -21.22 13.00
N PHE A 202 -1.21 -21.00 12.22
CA PHE A 202 -1.97 -19.75 12.25
C PHE A 202 -2.55 -19.50 13.64
N LEU A 203 -3.28 -20.46 14.22
CA LEU A 203 -3.96 -20.30 15.51
C LEU A 203 -2.95 -20.09 16.64
N LYS A 204 -1.82 -20.80 16.62
CA LYS A 204 -0.71 -20.59 17.56
C LYS A 204 -0.20 -19.14 17.54
N ASN A 205 0.01 -18.56 16.36
CA ASN A 205 0.47 -17.18 16.22
C ASN A 205 -0.65 -16.15 16.45
N PHE A 206 -1.89 -16.50 16.10
CA PHE A 206 -3.08 -15.71 16.40
C PHE A 206 -3.27 -15.55 17.91
N ASP A 207 -3.08 -16.60 18.71
CA ASP A 207 -3.17 -16.53 20.16
C ASP A 207 -2.16 -15.55 20.77
N LYS A 208 -0.95 -15.48 20.20
CA LYS A 208 0.05 -14.46 20.54
C LYS A 208 -0.44 -13.07 20.13
N ALA A 209 -0.93 -12.93 18.90
CA ALA A 209 -1.44 -11.66 18.37
C ALA A 209 -2.63 -11.11 19.16
N TRP A 210 -3.54 -11.99 19.57
CA TRP A 210 -4.77 -11.67 20.30
C TRP A 210 -4.49 -11.04 21.67
N LYS A 211 -3.38 -11.46 22.29
CA LYS A 211 -2.88 -10.95 23.57
C LYS A 211 -1.93 -9.75 23.40
N SER A 212 -1.54 -9.43 22.17
CA SER A 212 -0.65 -8.34 21.84
C SER A 212 -1.40 -7.03 21.58
N ASN A 213 -0.65 -5.93 21.44
CA ASN A 213 -1.17 -4.65 20.97
C ASN A 213 -0.82 -4.37 19.50
N ARG A 214 -0.63 -5.42 18.68
CA ARG A 214 -0.30 -5.34 17.25
C ARG A 214 -1.51 -5.68 16.41
N ALA A 215 -1.96 -4.78 15.53
CA ALA A 215 -2.93 -5.12 14.50
C ALA A 215 -2.26 -5.96 13.39
N PRO A 216 -3.02 -6.70 12.55
CA PRO A 216 -2.44 -7.33 11.36
C PRO A 216 -1.77 -6.28 10.48
N GLY A 217 -0.63 -6.62 9.89
CA GLY A 217 0.26 -5.71 9.16
C GLY A 217 1.19 -4.87 10.04
N GLN A 218 0.93 -4.74 11.36
CA GLN A 218 1.73 -3.90 12.26
C GLN A 218 2.85 -4.68 12.98
N TYR A 219 3.84 -5.12 12.22
CA TYR A 219 4.99 -5.86 12.77
C TYR A 219 5.95 -5.00 13.62
N ALA A 220 5.73 -3.68 13.68
CA ALA A 220 6.43 -2.71 14.51
C ALA A 220 5.45 -1.63 15.05
N VAL A 221 5.87 -0.79 16.01
CA VAL A 221 4.97 0.22 16.64
C VAL A 221 4.72 1.32 15.62
N PRO A 222 3.46 1.66 15.29
CA PRO A 222 3.20 2.70 14.31
C PRO A 222 3.67 4.07 14.81
N ILE A 223 4.18 4.91 13.90
CA ILE A 223 4.40 6.33 14.19
C ILE A 223 3.03 6.99 14.31
N HIS A 224 2.65 7.38 15.53
CA HIS A 224 1.25 7.63 15.88
C HIS A 224 0.61 8.84 15.18
N ASP A 225 1.39 9.87 14.85
CA ASP A 225 0.88 11.07 14.18
C ASP A 225 0.63 10.89 12.67
N VAL A 226 1.20 9.85 12.05
CA VAL A 226 1.10 9.62 10.60
C VAL A 226 -0.35 9.44 10.16
N SER A 227 -1.12 8.64 10.90
CA SER A 227 -2.54 8.35 10.58
C SER A 227 -3.41 9.60 10.54
N GLY A 228 -3.17 10.58 11.42
CA GLY A 228 -3.91 11.84 11.47
C GLY A 228 -3.41 12.90 10.49
N TYR A 229 -2.17 12.75 9.99
CA TYR A 229 -1.48 13.74 9.18
C TYR A 229 -1.59 13.45 7.67
N VAL A 230 -1.25 12.23 7.25
CA VAL A 230 -0.79 11.96 5.87
C VAL A 230 -1.88 12.02 4.82
N LEU A 231 -3.14 11.65 5.13
CA LEU A 231 -4.24 11.69 4.15
C LEU A 231 -4.51 13.10 3.63
N ARG A 232 -4.31 14.12 4.47
CA ARG A 232 -4.43 15.53 4.05
C ARG A 232 -3.31 15.91 3.09
N GLY A 233 -2.10 15.42 3.37
CA GLY A 233 -0.93 15.55 2.50
C GLY A 233 -1.16 14.98 1.12
N PHE A 234 -1.54 13.69 1.04
CA PHE A 234 -1.83 13.03 -0.24
C PHE A 234 -2.93 13.75 -1.02
N LYS A 235 -4.04 14.12 -0.37
CA LYS A 235 -5.11 14.89 -1.02
C LYS A 235 -4.59 16.20 -1.61
N LYS A 236 -3.76 16.94 -0.87
CA LYS A 236 -3.21 18.22 -1.31
C LYS A 236 -2.30 18.04 -2.53
N LEU A 237 -1.40 17.04 -2.50
CA LEU A 237 -0.48 16.75 -3.59
C LEU A 237 -1.23 16.26 -4.84
N ALA A 238 -2.13 15.29 -4.70
CA ALA A 238 -2.93 14.77 -5.81
C ALA A 238 -3.75 15.88 -6.49
N ARG A 239 -4.44 16.72 -5.71
CA ARG A 239 -5.21 17.85 -6.25
C ARG A 239 -4.32 18.86 -6.97
N LYS A 240 -3.15 19.20 -6.40
CA LYS A 240 -2.21 20.15 -7.02
C LYS A 240 -1.65 19.59 -8.34
N ALA A 241 -1.38 18.29 -8.40
CA ALA A 241 -0.93 17.61 -9.61
C ALA A 241 -2.04 17.37 -10.66
N GLY A 242 -3.28 17.84 -10.39
CA GLY A 242 -4.38 17.78 -11.35
C GLY A 242 -5.10 16.43 -11.42
N TYR A 243 -5.02 15.62 -10.36
CA TYR A 243 -5.80 14.39 -10.24
C TYR A 243 -7.20 14.67 -9.70
N ASP A 244 -8.13 13.80 -10.07
CA ASP A 244 -9.55 13.89 -9.76
C ASP A 244 -9.94 12.94 -8.62
N LEU A 245 -9.34 11.75 -8.62
CA LEU A 245 -9.59 10.67 -7.67
C LEU A 245 -8.29 10.28 -6.98
N LEU A 246 -8.36 10.15 -5.66
CA LEU A 246 -7.30 9.60 -4.83
C LEU A 246 -7.77 8.25 -4.27
N GLU A 247 -6.99 7.21 -4.49
CA GLU A 247 -7.37 5.82 -4.25
C GLU A 247 -6.40 5.13 -3.30
N MET A 248 -6.85 4.06 -2.63
CA MET A 248 -6.04 3.20 -1.78
C MET A 248 -6.57 1.76 -1.80
N ALA A 249 -5.67 0.79 -1.62
CA ALA A 249 -6.02 -0.62 -1.47
C ALA A 249 -5.77 -1.09 -0.02
N PRO A 250 -6.72 -0.90 0.92
CA PRO A 250 -6.52 -1.26 2.32
C PRO A 250 -6.44 -2.77 2.53
N SER A 251 -5.27 -3.25 2.93
CA SER A 251 -5.02 -4.66 3.20
C SER A 251 -5.78 -5.25 4.40
N HIS A 252 -6.20 -4.40 5.35
CA HIS A 252 -6.79 -4.85 6.60
C HIS A 252 -7.93 -3.95 7.05
N TYR A 253 -8.83 -4.52 7.87
CA TYR A 253 -10.05 -3.88 8.35
C TYR A 253 -9.83 -2.49 8.99
N HIS A 254 -8.81 -2.32 9.84
CA HIS A 254 -8.52 -1.00 10.44
C HIS A 254 -8.01 0.03 9.42
N VAL A 255 -7.31 -0.40 8.37
CA VAL A 255 -6.83 0.50 7.31
C VAL A 255 -8.02 0.99 6.49
N ALA A 256 -8.98 0.10 6.16
CA ALA A 256 -10.21 0.50 5.51
C ALA A 256 -11.03 1.46 6.38
N ARG A 257 -11.18 1.18 7.68
CA ARG A 257 -11.82 2.10 8.64
C ARG A 257 -11.14 3.47 8.67
N TRP A 258 -9.81 3.50 8.67
CA TRP A 258 -9.03 4.73 8.62
C TRP A 258 -9.29 5.52 7.32
N GLY A 259 -9.31 4.84 6.17
CA GLY A 259 -9.70 5.43 4.89
C GLY A 259 -11.12 6.01 4.91
N ILE A 260 -12.10 5.26 5.38
CA ILE A 260 -13.50 5.70 5.49
C ILE A 260 -13.64 6.93 6.40
N GLN A 261 -12.97 6.93 7.56
CA GLN A 261 -12.90 8.11 8.44
C GLN A 261 -12.22 9.31 7.75
N GLY A 262 -11.26 9.03 6.88
CA GLY A 262 -10.63 10.01 5.99
C GLY A 262 -11.54 10.50 4.86
N GLY A 263 -12.76 10.00 4.73
CA GLY A 263 -13.73 10.38 3.70
C GLY A 263 -13.59 9.62 2.38
N TYR A 264 -12.97 8.45 2.40
CA TYR A 264 -12.97 7.53 1.26
C TYR A 264 -14.26 6.71 1.24
N ARG A 265 -14.59 6.19 0.06
CA ARG A 265 -15.75 5.34 -0.22
C ARG A 265 -15.29 4.08 -0.92
N PHE A 266 -16.06 3.00 -0.79
CA PHE A 266 -15.80 1.78 -1.53
C PHE A 266 -15.99 1.99 -3.02
N SER A 267 -15.07 1.46 -3.82
CA SER A 267 -15.17 1.49 -5.28
C SER A 267 -16.23 0.51 -5.81
N TYR A 268 -16.53 -0.55 -5.04
CA TYR A 268 -17.46 -1.62 -5.43
C TYR A 268 -18.42 -1.96 -4.28
N ARG A 269 -19.71 -2.16 -4.58
CA ARG A 269 -20.76 -2.48 -3.59
C ARG A 269 -20.50 -3.80 -2.89
N VAL A 270 -20.01 -4.83 -3.61
CA VAL A 270 -19.70 -6.13 -3.00
C VAL A 270 -18.67 -6.01 -1.87
N GLN A 271 -17.69 -5.12 -2.02
CA GLN A 271 -16.66 -4.87 -1.01
C GLN A 271 -17.23 -4.10 0.19
N GLU A 272 -18.12 -3.14 -0.07
CA GLU A 272 -18.87 -2.44 0.99
C GLU A 272 -19.77 -3.40 1.78
N ASN A 273 -20.53 -4.25 1.09
CA ASN A 273 -21.38 -5.26 1.71
C ASN A 273 -20.56 -6.22 2.60
N ALA A 274 -19.40 -6.68 2.12
CA ALA A 274 -18.50 -7.52 2.91
C ALA A 274 -18.01 -6.78 4.17
N PHE A 275 -17.61 -5.51 4.02
CA PHE A 275 -17.19 -4.68 5.15
C PHE A 275 -18.32 -4.47 6.18
N ASP A 276 -19.54 -4.19 5.71
CA ASP A 276 -20.71 -3.99 6.56
C ASP A 276 -21.11 -5.28 7.27
N ALA A 277 -21.10 -6.43 6.57
CA ALA A 277 -21.35 -7.73 7.18
C ALA A 277 -20.33 -8.07 8.28
N ILE A 278 -19.06 -7.75 8.07
CA ILE A 278 -17.99 -7.90 9.06
C ILE A 278 -18.23 -6.98 10.27
N LYS A 279 -18.54 -5.70 10.01
CA LYS A 279 -18.84 -4.72 11.06
C LYS A 279 -20.03 -5.16 11.91
N ASP A 280 -21.12 -5.59 11.28
CA ASP A 280 -22.31 -6.10 11.96
C ASP A 280 -22.01 -7.36 12.76
N GLY A 281 -21.16 -8.25 12.23
CA GLY A 281 -20.64 -9.41 12.93
C GLY A 281 -19.89 -9.04 14.20
N ILE A 282 -18.93 -8.11 14.12
CA ILE A 282 -18.19 -7.60 15.28
C ILE A 282 -19.14 -6.98 16.32
N ASP A 283 -20.17 -6.25 15.88
CA ASP A 283 -21.14 -5.65 16.79
C ASP A 283 -22.11 -6.69 17.40
N ARG A 284 -22.38 -7.81 16.72
CA ARG A 284 -23.02 -8.99 17.35
C ARG A 284 -22.14 -9.60 18.44
N LEU A 285 -20.84 -9.76 18.22
CA LEU A 285 -19.91 -10.28 19.24
C LEU A 285 -19.93 -9.40 20.50
N LYS A 286 -19.87 -8.07 20.33
CA LYS A 286 -19.94 -7.12 21.45
C LYS A 286 -21.26 -7.22 22.23
N ARG A 287 -22.39 -7.36 21.52
CA ARG A 287 -23.72 -7.54 22.15
C ARG A 287 -23.82 -8.85 22.94
N ARG A 288 -23.05 -9.88 22.59
CA ARG A 288 -22.90 -11.13 23.36
C ARG A 288 -22.00 -10.98 24.60
N GLY A 289 -21.49 -9.79 24.89
CA GLY A 289 -20.61 -9.51 26.03
C GLY A 289 -19.12 -9.64 25.74
N ILE A 290 -18.71 -9.86 24.48
CA ILE A 290 -17.30 -9.98 24.12
C ILE A 290 -16.67 -8.59 24.00
N VAL A 291 -15.77 -8.27 24.91
CA VAL A 291 -15.04 -7.01 24.92
C VAL A 291 -13.84 -7.11 23.96
N LEU A 292 -13.85 -6.31 22.89
CA LEU A 292 -12.80 -6.29 21.87
C LEU A 292 -12.09 -4.94 21.81
N SER A 293 -10.77 -4.94 21.97
CA SER A 293 -9.93 -3.78 21.65
C SER A 293 -10.00 -3.44 20.16
N ARG A 294 -9.55 -2.22 19.77
CA ARG A 294 -9.48 -1.85 18.35
C ARG A 294 -8.57 -2.78 17.53
N VAL A 295 -7.50 -3.25 18.15
CA VAL A 295 -6.55 -4.21 17.57
C VAL A 295 -7.24 -5.56 17.36
N GLN A 296 -7.93 -6.08 18.38
CA GLN A 296 -8.66 -7.35 18.30
C GLN A 296 -9.78 -7.31 17.26
N GLN A 297 -10.52 -6.19 17.17
CA GLN A 297 -11.52 -5.98 16.10
C GLN A 297 -10.92 -6.11 14.69
N SER A 298 -9.63 -5.87 14.52
CA SER A 298 -8.95 -6.00 13.23
C SER A 298 -8.44 -7.40 12.95
N TRP A 299 -8.26 -8.21 13.99
CA TRP A 299 -7.87 -9.62 13.88
C TRP A 299 -9.07 -10.53 13.61
N VAL A 300 -10.26 -10.18 14.11
CA VAL A 300 -11.48 -10.97 13.87
C VAL A 300 -11.72 -11.24 12.37
N PRO A 301 -11.64 -10.27 11.44
CA PRO A 301 -11.81 -10.51 10.01
C PRO A 301 -10.76 -11.43 9.40
N VAL A 302 -9.51 -11.36 9.88
CA VAL A 302 -8.41 -12.20 9.41
C VAL A 302 -8.63 -13.66 9.84
N LEU A 303 -9.15 -13.87 11.05
CA LEU A 303 -9.52 -15.18 11.56
C LEU A 303 -10.62 -15.85 10.73
N GLN A 304 -11.55 -15.07 10.14
CA GLN A 304 -12.64 -15.62 9.32
C GLN A 304 -12.17 -16.24 8.00
N SER A 305 -10.89 -16.10 7.64
CA SER A 305 -10.31 -16.74 6.46
C SER A 305 -9.86 -18.19 6.71
N LEU A 306 -9.95 -18.69 7.95
CA LEU A 306 -9.74 -20.11 8.27
C LEU A 306 -10.94 -20.97 7.87
N PRO A 307 -10.77 -22.30 7.72
CA PRO A 307 -11.88 -23.24 7.68
C PRO A 307 -12.84 -23.06 8.87
N GLU A 308 -14.14 -23.22 8.64
CA GLU A 308 -15.19 -22.90 9.62
C GLU A 308 -15.01 -23.66 10.94
N ASP A 309 -14.60 -24.93 10.88
CA ASP A 309 -14.33 -25.79 12.04
C ASP A 309 -13.12 -25.36 12.87
N LYS A 310 -12.26 -24.50 12.31
CA LYS A 310 -11.06 -23.95 12.97
C LYS A 310 -11.29 -22.57 13.59
N ILE A 311 -12.42 -21.93 13.31
CA ILE A 311 -12.74 -20.62 13.87
C ILE A 311 -13.36 -20.82 15.27
N PRO A 312 -12.78 -20.26 16.35
CA PRO A 312 -13.40 -20.26 17.67
C PRO A 312 -14.85 -19.76 17.63
N GLU A 313 -15.79 -20.52 18.18
CA GLU A 313 -17.24 -20.23 18.11
C GLU A 313 -17.60 -18.86 18.68
N ASN A 314 -16.88 -18.42 19.71
CA ASN A 314 -17.05 -17.11 20.31
C ASN A 314 -16.53 -15.96 19.41
N LEU A 315 -15.75 -16.24 18.36
CA LEU A 315 -15.22 -15.26 17.42
C LEU A 315 -15.71 -15.45 15.97
N SER A 316 -16.54 -16.46 15.71
CA SER A 316 -17.15 -16.67 14.40
C SER A 316 -18.15 -15.56 14.05
N LEU A 317 -18.05 -15.05 12.82
CA LEU A 317 -18.98 -14.07 12.28
C LEU A 317 -20.13 -14.69 11.47
N GLY A 318 -20.05 -15.99 11.18
CA GLY A 318 -21.07 -16.74 10.42
C GLY A 318 -21.03 -16.48 8.92
N GLY A 319 -19.84 -16.51 8.30
CA GLY A 319 -19.68 -16.48 6.84
C GLY A 319 -18.97 -15.29 6.18
N PRO A 320 -18.93 -14.05 6.73
CA PRO A 320 -18.29 -12.96 5.99
C PRO A 320 -16.76 -13.06 6.03
N VAL A 321 -16.13 -12.95 4.84
CA VAL A 321 -14.68 -13.03 4.66
C VAL A 321 -14.13 -11.67 4.20
N TRP A 322 -12.92 -11.33 4.66
CA TRP A 322 -12.24 -10.11 4.25
C TRP A 322 -11.79 -10.20 2.77
N PRO A 323 -12.10 -9.21 1.91
CA PRO A 323 -11.97 -9.34 0.45
C PRO A 323 -10.59 -8.97 -0.12
N GLN A 324 -9.54 -8.82 0.70
CA GLN A 324 -8.17 -8.56 0.23
C GLN A 324 -7.14 -9.26 1.12
N ASN A 325 -6.38 -10.18 0.56
CA ASN A 325 -5.43 -11.00 1.32
C ASN A 325 -3.94 -10.65 1.08
N ASN A 326 -3.64 -9.73 0.15
CA ASN A 326 -2.29 -9.38 -0.31
C ASN A 326 -1.45 -10.58 -0.79
N ILE A 327 -2.10 -11.63 -1.29
CA ILE A 327 -1.45 -12.82 -1.85
C ILE A 327 -1.80 -12.96 -3.33
N ASP A 328 -3.08 -12.83 -3.66
CA ASP A 328 -3.58 -12.82 -5.03
C ASP A 328 -3.87 -11.38 -5.50
N ASP A 329 -4.33 -11.25 -6.73
CA ASP A 329 -4.63 -9.97 -7.37
C ASP A 329 -5.89 -9.30 -6.80
N GLN A 330 -6.68 -9.99 -5.95
CA GLN A 330 -7.91 -9.42 -5.41
C GLN A 330 -7.60 -8.25 -4.47
N CYS A 331 -8.03 -7.07 -4.90
CA CYS A 331 -7.88 -5.82 -4.17
C CYS A 331 -9.24 -5.24 -3.77
N LEU A 332 -9.36 -4.89 -2.50
CA LEU A 332 -10.36 -3.96 -2.01
C LEU A 332 -9.92 -2.56 -2.39
N TRP A 333 -10.74 -1.83 -3.15
CA TRP A 333 -10.42 -0.46 -3.55
C TRP A 333 -11.32 0.54 -2.83
N LEU A 334 -10.69 1.57 -2.27
CA LEU A 334 -11.36 2.76 -1.80
C LEU A 334 -10.93 3.96 -2.62
N TYR A 335 -11.86 4.90 -2.86
CA TYR A 335 -11.58 6.14 -3.56
C TYR A 335 -12.11 7.36 -2.83
N LYS A 336 -11.53 8.51 -3.14
CA LYS A 336 -11.96 9.82 -2.65
C LYS A 336 -11.87 10.85 -3.78
N PRO A 337 -12.98 11.54 -4.11
CA PRO A 337 -12.92 12.71 -4.98
C PRO A 337 -12.08 13.84 -4.36
N VAL A 338 -11.14 14.37 -5.14
CA VAL A 338 -10.25 15.47 -4.71
C VAL A 338 -10.35 16.73 -5.57
N SER A 339 -10.91 16.62 -6.78
CA SER A 339 -11.22 17.75 -7.66
C SER A 339 -12.71 18.12 -7.63
N CYS A 340 -13.06 19.30 -8.17
CA CYS A 340 -14.45 19.68 -8.36
C CYS A 340 -15.14 18.82 -9.44
N LYS A 341 -14.39 18.37 -10.46
CA LYS A 341 -14.89 17.53 -11.56
C LYS A 341 -15.40 16.18 -11.05
N ALA A 342 -14.73 15.60 -10.06
CA ALA A 342 -15.13 14.33 -9.46
C ALA A 342 -16.18 14.45 -8.34
N HIS A 343 -16.68 15.67 -8.06
CA HIS A 343 -17.64 15.83 -6.98
C HIS A 343 -18.94 15.08 -7.28
N GLY A 344 -19.38 14.21 -6.37
CA GLY A 344 -20.55 13.36 -6.57
C GLY A 344 -20.32 12.14 -7.47
N PHE A 345 -19.07 11.90 -7.91
CA PHE A 345 -18.73 10.71 -8.69
C PHE A 345 -19.09 9.42 -7.96
N VAL A 346 -19.62 8.47 -8.72
CA VAL A 346 -19.87 7.07 -8.33
C VAL A 346 -19.33 6.19 -9.47
N PRO A 347 -18.46 5.20 -9.21
CA PRO A 347 -17.89 4.35 -10.24
C PRO A 347 -18.93 3.62 -11.09
N GLU A 348 -18.68 3.55 -12.39
CA GLU A 348 -19.43 2.67 -13.28
C GLU A 348 -19.17 1.22 -12.87
N GLY A 349 -20.24 0.45 -12.62
CA GLY A 349 -20.11 -0.91 -12.12
C GLY A 349 -19.98 -1.03 -10.60
N TYR A 350 -20.28 0.02 -9.84
CA TYR A 350 -20.42 -0.07 -8.38
C TYR A 350 -21.41 -1.18 -7.97
N GLU A 351 -22.42 -1.48 -8.78
CA GLU A 351 -23.36 -2.59 -8.55
C GLU A 351 -22.87 -3.97 -9.01
N ILE A 352 -21.71 -4.09 -9.64
CA ILE A 352 -21.20 -5.36 -10.19
C ILE A 352 -20.70 -6.24 -9.04
N ASP A 353 -21.21 -7.47 -9.00
CA ASP A 353 -20.71 -8.54 -8.17
C ASP A 353 -19.44 -9.16 -8.81
N LEU A 354 -18.28 -8.95 -8.17
CA LEU A 354 -17.00 -9.51 -8.62
C LEU A 354 -16.90 -11.02 -8.38
N SER A 355 -17.79 -11.63 -7.57
CA SER A 355 -17.81 -13.08 -7.35
C SER A 355 -18.19 -13.89 -8.59
N ALA A 356 -18.85 -13.25 -9.57
CA ALA A 356 -19.20 -13.88 -10.84
C ALA A 356 -17.99 -14.08 -11.78
N LYS A 357 -16.84 -13.48 -11.48
CA LYS A 357 -15.60 -13.62 -12.28
C LYS A 357 -14.53 -14.50 -11.64
N SER A 358 -14.69 -14.93 -10.38
CA SER A 358 -13.74 -15.81 -9.68
C SER A 358 -13.97 -17.31 -9.92
N GLY A 359 -14.90 -17.68 -10.79
CA GLY A 359 -15.22 -19.07 -11.09
C GLY A 359 -14.19 -19.75 -12.01
N SER A 360 -12.95 -19.95 -11.55
CA SER A 360 -12.05 -21.03 -12.03
C SER A 360 -10.64 -21.04 -11.37
N VAL A 361 -10.48 -20.71 -10.08
CA VAL A 361 -9.17 -20.83 -9.41
C VAL A 361 -9.26 -21.77 -8.21
N LEU A 362 -9.65 -23.02 -8.49
CA LEU A 362 -9.38 -24.17 -7.60
C LEU A 362 -8.80 -25.38 -8.35
N ASP A 363 -8.39 -25.23 -9.61
CA ASP A 363 -7.52 -26.20 -10.28
C ASP A 363 -6.11 -25.60 -10.40
N LEU A 364 -5.34 -25.72 -9.31
CA LEU A 364 -3.89 -25.81 -9.43
C LEU A 364 -3.58 -27.30 -9.36
N GLY A 365 -3.49 -27.92 -10.54
CA GLY A 365 -3.04 -29.29 -10.69
C GLY A 365 -1.61 -29.48 -10.18
N ASP A 366 -1.41 -30.65 -9.58
CA ASP A 366 -0.19 -31.43 -9.30
C ASP A 366 1.18 -30.72 -9.22
#